data_AF-A0A953V019-F1
#
_entry.id   AF-A0A953V019-F1
#
_cell.length_a   1.000
_cell.length_b   1.000
_cell.length_c   1.000
_cell.angle_alpha   90.00
_cell.angle_beta   90.00
_cell.angle_gamma   90.00
#
_symmetry.space_group_name_H-M   'P 1'
#
loop_
_entity.id
_entity.type
_entity.pdbx_description
1 polymer ?
#
loop_
_entity_poly.entity_id
_entity_poly.type
_entity_poly.pdbx_seq_one_letter_code
_entity_poly.pdbx_strand_id
1 'polypeptide(L)'
;MPVLRIQELSANLSGAAARWRARQTPQSNLSDGEKKALLGVIVNEALRAAAMAPAAVAAAAAPAFAPAVDWRNRNGNHVTGVKDQKVCGSCVSFCSSALVESMASIEKGQLPDLSEADLHFCSSHGASCGGWWPDQALGEVQSRGVVPESAFSYMSAFASPPVVGPDGMWVPHCVNVPNRAAIATKITSHGTLASATDRKNYLSNTGPCSAVFDVYDDFFSYGSGVYHHVTGNLAGSHCVEVIGYSEAEGCWICKNSWGTGWGDAGFFKIAYGQCGIDTNYAFSTAQGVILPAPPHGWSGWEGLGGQITSKPDAVSWGPNRIDVVARGLDSACWHRWWDGVAWRGWESLGGVIHGGPAICSWASGRLDIFAVGTDHQMYHKWYQGGWSGWEALGGMFSSQPAAVCWGPNRIDVFGRGMDQALYHMWWDGHGWHGWENLGGGLSSAPAAASWSANRLDVFVRGYDMHLYHRWFDGAWHGYEDLGGVLSGDPGAVSWGPNRIDVFYPGQNSHMWHRWWDGAHWSGEEDLGGLLSSGVGVSSWASGRLDCFVEGTDSALYHKWYS
;
A
#
# COMPACT_ATOMS: atom_id res chain seq x y z
N MET A 1 3.82 38.95 -25.12
CA MET A 1 3.37 39.52 -23.83
C MET A 1 4.57 40.23 -23.24
N PRO A 2 4.41 41.42 -22.64
CA PRO A 2 5.54 42.11 -22.03
C PRO A 2 6.10 41.27 -20.87
N VAL A 3 7.41 41.09 -20.81
CA VAL A 3 8.08 40.37 -19.71
C VAL A 3 7.83 41.14 -18.41
N LEU A 4 6.99 40.58 -17.53
CA LEU A 4 6.77 41.13 -16.20
C LEU A 4 8.07 41.05 -15.40
N ARG A 5 8.73 42.19 -15.17
CA ARG A 5 9.93 42.21 -14.33
C ARG A 5 9.52 41.96 -12.88
N ILE A 6 10.26 41.10 -12.18
CA ILE A 6 9.90 40.69 -10.81
C ILE A 6 9.79 41.87 -9.83
N GLN A 7 10.56 42.93 -10.05
CA GLN A 7 10.51 44.16 -9.25
C GLN A 7 9.20 44.94 -9.47
N GLU A 8 8.75 45.05 -10.73
CA GLU A 8 7.49 45.70 -11.10
C GLU A 8 6.31 44.90 -10.56
N LEU A 9 6.34 43.57 -10.70
CA LEU A 9 5.31 42.70 -10.12
C LEU A 9 5.26 42.85 -8.59
N SER A 10 6.41 42.82 -7.91
CA SER A 10 6.45 42.99 -6.45
C SER A 10 5.90 44.34 -5.98
N ALA A 11 6.13 45.41 -6.75
CA ALA A 11 5.55 46.72 -6.49
C ALA A 11 4.02 46.71 -6.70
N ASN A 12 3.53 46.09 -7.78
CA ASN A 12 2.10 45.95 -8.04
C ASN A 12 1.40 45.14 -6.94
N LEU A 13 2.00 44.04 -6.49
CA LEU A 13 1.49 43.23 -5.38
C LEU A 13 1.42 44.02 -4.07
N SER A 14 2.43 44.83 -3.79
CA SER A 14 2.45 45.70 -2.61
C SER A 14 1.34 46.77 -2.68
N GLY A 15 1.18 47.40 -3.85
CA GLY A 15 0.13 48.40 -4.09
C GLY A 15 -1.30 47.83 -4.03
N ALA A 16 -1.47 46.57 -4.41
CA ALA A 16 -2.76 45.87 -4.35
C ALA A 16 -3.05 45.22 -2.98
N ALA A 17 -2.17 45.42 -1.98
CA ALA A 17 -2.24 44.73 -0.69
C ALA A 17 -2.37 43.20 -0.84
N ALA A 18 -1.63 42.63 -1.80
CA ALA A 18 -1.75 41.24 -2.15
C ALA A 18 -1.28 40.31 -1.03
N ARG A 19 -1.98 39.17 -0.88
CA ARG A 19 -1.70 38.15 0.16
C ARG A 19 -0.67 37.11 -0.28
N TRP A 20 0.03 37.36 -1.38
CA TRP A 20 1.04 36.47 -1.94
C TRP A 20 2.28 37.26 -2.36
N ARG A 21 3.40 36.55 -2.49
CA ARG A 21 4.69 37.12 -2.87
C ARG A 21 5.17 36.47 -4.15
N ALA A 22 5.55 37.30 -5.12
CA ALA A 22 6.23 36.85 -6.31
C ALA A 22 7.70 36.52 -6.03
N ARG A 23 8.25 35.58 -6.77
CA ARG A 23 9.69 35.32 -6.87
C ARG A 23 10.05 35.00 -8.31
N GLN A 24 11.33 35.12 -8.65
CA GLN A 24 11.82 34.58 -9.91
C GLN A 24 11.82 33.04 -9.82
N THR A 25 11.12 32.40 -10.75
CA THR A 25 11.00 30.93 -10.86
C THR A 25 11.56 30.46 -12.20
N PRO A 26 11.86 29.16 -12.38
CA PRO A 26 12.17 28.61 -13.69
C PRO A 26 11.12 28.98 -14.75
N GLN A 27 9.84 28.94 -14.38
CA GLN A 27 8.70 29.21 -15.26
C GLN A 27 8.55 30.69 -15.61
N SER A 28 8.90 31.61 -14.70
CA SER A 28 8.87 33.04 -15.00
C SER A 28 9.87 33.43 -16.10
N ASN A 29 10.97 32.67 -16.24
CA ASN A 29 12.04 32.89 -17.21
C ASN A 29 11.74 32.28 -18.59
N LEU A 30 10.69 31.47 -18.72
CA LEU A 30 10.27 30.88 -19.98
C LEU A 30 9.74 31.96 -20.94
N SER A 31 9.91 31.74 -22.24
CA SER A 31 9.26 32.51 -23.28
C SER A 31 7.74 32.34 -23.22
N ASP A 32 6.99 33.23 -23.87
CA ASP A 32 5.52 33.15 -23.89
C ASP A 32 5.01 31.84 -24.53
N GLY A 33 5.72 31.33 -25.54
CA GLY A 33 5.37 30.05 -26.18
C GLY A 33 5.54 28.89 -25.22
N GLU A 34 6.68 28.84 -24.52
CA GLU A 34 6.97 27.81 -23.52
C GLU A 34 6.01 27.90 -22.32
N LYS A 35 5.64 29.10 -21.88
CA LYS A 35 4.62 29.30 -20.83
C LYS A 35 3.27 28.73 -21.24
N LYS A 36 2.82 29.02 -22.46
CA LYS A 36 1.56 28.49 -23.00
C LYS A 36 1.61 26.97 -23.19
N ALA A 37 2.77 26.42 -23.55
CA ALA A 37 2.98 24.98 -23.69
C ALA A 37 2.73 24.21 -22.38
N LEU A 38 2.92 24.82 -21.22
CA LEU A 38 2.60 24.22 -19.91
C LEU A 38 1.08 24.09 -19.66
N LEU A 39 0.27 24.90 -20.34
CA LEU A 39 -1.17 25.08 -20.09
C LEU A 39 -1.98 24.14 -20.97
N GLY A 40 -2.03 22.89 -20.53
CA GLY A 40 -2.59 21.76 -21.30
C GLY A 40 -4.08 21.50 -21.13
N VAL A 41 -4.86 22.39 -20.52
CA VAL A 41 -6.31 22.17 -20.43
C VAL A 41 -6.97 22.66 -21.71
N ILE A 42 -7.62 21.75 -22.44
CA ILE A 42 -8.52 22.11 -23.55
C ILE A 42 -9.93 22.29 -22.99
N VAL A 43 -10.37 23.53 -22.86
CA VAL A 43 -11.71 23.85 -22.34
C VAL A 43 -12.77 23.46 -23.36
N ASN A 44 -13.58 22.46 -23.01
CA ASN A 44 -14.80 22.12 -23.72
C ASN A 44 -15.98 22.82 -23.02
N GLU A 45 -16.50 23.88 -23.64
CA GLU A 45 -17.56 24.71 -23.05
C GLU A 45 -18.84 23.93 -22.71
N ALA A 46 -19.20 22.93 -23.52
CA ALA A 46 -20.36 22.09 -23.25
C ALA A 46 -20.16 21.20 -22.01
N LEU A 47 -18.99 20.56 -21.90
CA LEU A 47 -18.65 19.73 -20.73
C LEU A 47 -18.49 20.58 -19.47
N ARG A 48 -17.87 21.76 -19.59
CA ARG A 48 -17.74 22.72 -18.49
C ARG A 48 -19.11 23.18 -17.98
N ALA A 49 -19.99 23.58 -18.88
CA ALA A 49 -21.35 24.00 -18.53
C ALA A 49 -22.16 22.85 -17.91
N ALA A 50 -22.04 21.62 -18.43
CA ALA A 50 -22.70 20.45 -17.87
C ALA A 50 -22.22 20.12 -16.45
N ALA A 51 -20.90 20.16 -16.20
CA ALA A 51 -20.32 19.91 -14.88
C ALA A 51 -20.68 20.97 -13.83
N MET A 52 -20.97 22.20 -14.27
CA MET A 52 -21.41 23.30 -13.41
C MET A 52 -22.93 23.42 -13.28
N ALA A 53 -23.69 22.58 -13.98
CA ALA A 53 -25.15 22.59 -13.90
C ALA A 53 -25.61 22.18 -12.48
N PRO A 54 -26.65 22.82 -11.91
CA PRO A 54 -27.17 22.44 -10.60
C PRO A 54 -27.65 20.98 -10.62
N ALA A 55 -27.14 20.15 -9.71
CA ALA A 55 -27.66 18.80 -9.53
C ALA A 55 -29.15 18.86 -9.12
N ALA A 56 -29.93 17.85 -9.53
CA ALA A 56 -31.32 17.71 -9.08
C ALA A 56 -31.35 17.73 -7.54
N VAL A 57 -32.24 18.56 -6.98
CA VAL A 57 -32.23 18.98 -5.57
C VAL A 57 -32.28 17.77 -4.63
N ALA A 58 -31.12 17.29 -4.18
CA ALA A 58 -30.99 16.60 -2.90
C ALA A 58 -30.90 17.67 -1.82
N ALA A 59 -31.59 17.47 -0.68
CA ALA A 59 -31.54 18.41 0.43
C ALA A 59 -30.08 18.71 0.82
N ALA A 60 -29.71 19.99 0.87
CA ALA A 60 -28.36 20.40 1.24
C ALA A 60 -28.01 19.80 2.60
N ALA A 61 -27.04 18.87 2.62
CA ALA A 61 -26.51 18.35 3.87
C ALA A 61 -25.94 19.52 4.68
N ALA A 62 -26.17 19.54 5.99
CA ALA A 62 -25.54 20.52 6.87
C ALA A 62 -24.01 20.48 6.66
N PRO A 63 -23.31 21.63 6.66
CA PRO A 63 -21.87 21.66 6.50
C PRO A 63 -21.21 20.79 7.57
N ALA A 64 -20.55 19.72 7.13
CA ALA A 64 -19.87 18.73 7.96
C ALA A 64 -18.37 18.70 7.64
N PHE A 65 -17.83 19.85 7.26
CA PHE A 65 -16.45 20.01 6.84
C PHE A 65 -15.60 20.67 7.93
N ALA A 66 -14.33 20.27 8.03
CA ALA A 66 -13.38 20.79 9.01
C ALA A 66 -13.00 22.26 8.71
N PRO A 67 -12.53 23.05 9.69
CA PRO A 67 -12.08 24.43 9.43
C PRO A 67 -10.85 24.52 8.51
N ALA A 68 -10.05 23.45 8.43
CA ALA A 68 -8.95 23.32 7.48
C ALA A 68 -8.68 21.84 7.20
N VAL A 69 -8.18 21.55 6.00
CA VAL A 69 -7.75 20.22 5.56
C VAL A 69 -6.42 20.37 4.83
N ASP A 70 -5.48 19.46 5.10
CA ASP A 70 -4.27 19.27 4.32
C ASP A 70 -3.92 17.78 4.32
N TRP A 71 -4.10 17.11 3.18
CA TRP A 71 -3.90 15.66 3.04
C TRP A 71 -2.43 15.21 3.17
N ARG A 72 -1.49 16.15 3.31
CA ARG A 72 -0.10 15.83 3.68
C ARG A 72 0.07 15.48 5.16
N ASN A 73 -0.87 15.92 6.01
CA ASN A 73 -0.78 15.80 7.47
C ASN A 73 -2.12 15.34 8.06
N ARG A 74 -2.67 14.24 7.56
CA ARG A 74 -4.00 13.76 7.94
C ARG A 74 -4.01 12.27 8.26
N ASN A 75 -3.49 11.93 9.44
CA ASN A 75 -3.14 10.55 9.85
C ASN A 75 -2.04 9.92 8.98
N GLY A 76 -1.19 10.75 8.41
CA GLY A 76 -0.15 10.36 7.46
C GLY A 76 -0.06 11.39 6.34
N ASN A 77 0.91 11.15 5.45
CA ASN A 77 1.01 11.86 4.18
C ASN A 77 0.37 11.01 3.09
N HIS A 78 -0.69 11.53 2.47
CA HIS A 78 -1.39 10.87 1.37
C HIS A 78 -1.06 11.47 0.01
N VAL A 79 -0.09 12.38 -0.08
CA VAL A 79 0.25 13.09 -1.32
C VAL A 79 1.67 12.74 -1.73
N THR A 80 1.86 12.26 -2.97
CA THR A 80 3.19 11.97 -3.54
C THR A 80 4.03 13.25 -3.71
N GLY A 81 5.33 13.09 -3.94
CA GLY A 81 6.22 14.21 -4.26
C GLY A 81 5.77 15.02 -5.47
N VAL A 82 6.20 16.28 -5.56
CA VAL A 82 5.93 17.14 -6.72
C VAL A 82 6.78 16.68 -7.91
N LYS A 83 6.11 16.40 -9.02
CA LYS A 83 6.72 16.03 -10.32
C LYS A 83 6.79 17.24 -11.26
N ASP A 84 7.46 17.07 -12.39
CA ASP A 84 7.71 18.14 -13.38
C ASP A 84 7.32 17.68 -14.79
N GLN A 85 6.28 18.31 -15.34
CA GLN A 85 5.72 18.03 -16.67
C GLN A 85 6.62 18.48 -17.83
N LYS A 86 7.74 19.14 -17.54
CA LYS A 86 8.70 19.68 -18.51
C LYS A 86 8.03 20.68 -19.45
N VAL A 87 8.05 20.44 -20.76
CA VAL A 87 7.64 21.41 -21.77
C VAL A 87 6.29 21.09 -22.41
N CYS A 88 5.63 20.01 -22.00
CA CYS A 88 4.41 19.52 -22.65
C CYS A 88 3.15 19.94 -21.88
N GLY A 89 2.03 20.03 -22.60
CA GLY A 89 0.70 20.32 -22.07
C GLY A 89 0.08 19.16 -21.30
N SER A 90 0.86 18.43 -20.51
CA SER A 90 0.45 17.20 -19.84
C SER A 90 -0.16 17.42 -18.46
N CYS A 91 -0.37 18.67 -18.04
CA CYS A 91 -0.88 19.03 -16.71
C CYS A 91 -2.12 18.23 -16.27
N VAL A 92 -3.05 17.95 -17.17
CA VAL A 92 -4.27 17.17 -16.88
C VAL A 92 -3.94 15.73 -16.50
N SER A 93 -2.96 15.11 -17.16
CA SER A 93 -2.51 13.75 -16.82
C SER A 93 -1.75 13.74 -15.49
N PHE A 94 -0.89 14.73 -15.21
CA PHE A 94 -0.24 14.89 -13.89
C PHE A 94 -1.25 15.08 -12.76
N CYS A 95 -2.21 15.97 -12.97
CA CYS A 95 -3.32 16.27 -12.06
C CYS A 95 -4.18 15.03 -11.78
N SER A 96 -4.51 14.25 -12.82
CA SER A 96 -5.34 13.05 -12.70
C SER A 96 -4.59 11.87 -12.07
N SER A 97 -3.32 11.65 -12.43
CA SER A 97 -2.47 10.64 -11.79
C SER A 97 -2.30 10.95 -10.30
N ALA A 98 -1.93 12.19 -9.93
CA ALA A 98 -1.77 12.59 -8.54
C ALA A 98 -3.04 12.38 -7.71
N LEU A 99 -4.21 12.73 -8.25
CA LEU A 99 -5.51 12.45 -7.61
C LEU A 99 -5.69 10.95 -7.33
N VAL A 100 -5.40 10.09 -8.30
CA VAL A 100 -5.58 8.63 -8.15
C VAL A 100 -4.56 8.05 -7.18
N GLU A 101 -3.31 8.53 -7.18
CA GLU A 101 -2.28 8.17 -6.20
C GLU A 101 -2.74 8.50 -4.77
N SER A 102 -3.27 9.72 -4.56
CA SER A 102 -3.77 10.14 -3.25
C SER A 102 -4.96 9.30 -2.79
N MET A 103 -5.89 9.03 -3.69
CA MET A 103 -7.04 8.17 -3.39
C MET A 103 -6.63 6.71 -3.13
N ALA A 104 -5.59 6.19 -3.80
CA ALA A 104 -5.06 4.86 -3.52
C ALA A 104 -4.51 4.78 -2.09
N SER A 105 -3.83 5.84 -1.64
CA SER A 105 -3.29 5.90 -0.28
C SER A 105 -4.42 5.92 0.76
N ILE A 106 -5.47 6.67 0.51
CA ILE A 106 -6.62 6.80 1.41
C ILE A 106 -7.46 5.52 1.44
N GLU A 107 -7.75 4.93 0.28
CA GLU A 107 -8.67 3.79 0.17
C GLU A 107 -7.98 2.43 0.42
N LYS A 108 -6.68 2.32 0.09
CA LYS A 108 -5.93 1.05 0.09
C LYS A 108 -4.68 1.05 0.94
N GLY A 109 -4.30 2.18 1.53
CA GLY A 109 -3.07 2.29 2.32
C GLY A 109 -1.78 2.19 1.49
N GLN A 110 -1.86 2.32 0.16
CA GLN A 110 -0.70 2.30 -0.73
C GLN A 110 -0.62 3.61 -1.50
N LEU A 111 0.57 4.22 -1.54
CA LEU A 111 0.83 5.46 -2.25
C LEU A 111 1.68 5.16 -3.50
N PRO A 112 1.07 4.69 -4.61
CA PRO A 112 1.81 4.35 -5.82
C PRO A 112 2.39 5.61 -6.48
N ASP A 113 3.41 5.40 -7.30
CA ASP A 113 3.93 6.41 -8.24
C ASP A 113 3.47 6.01 -9.64
N LEU A 114 2.44 6.70 -10.16
CA LEU A 114 1.79 6.38 -11.43
C LEU A 114 2.46 7.13 -12.60
N SER A 115 2.44 6.50 -13.77
CA SER A 115 3.04 7.02 -14.99
C SER A 115 2.14 8.04 -15.69
N GLU A 116 2.50 9.31 -15.62
CA GLU A 116 1.86 10.34 -16.43
C GLU A 116 2.08 10.12 -17.93
N ALA A 117 3.22 9.54 -18.32
CA ALA A 117 3.51 9.25 -19.73
C ALA A 117 2.58 8.18 -20.30
N ASP A 118 2.27 7.12 -19.55
CA ASP A 118 1.30 6.11 -19.97
C ASP A 118 -0.10 6.72 -20.11
N LEU A 119 -0.54 7.51 -19.13
CA LEU A 119 -1.85 8.16 -19.20
C LEU A 119 -1.93 9.18 -20.35
N HIS A 120 -0.86 9.93 -20.62
CA HIS A 120 -0.88 11.02 -21.58
C HIS A 120 -0.56 10.58 -23.02
N PHE A 121 0.46 9.76 -23.24
CA PHE A 121 0.97 9.46 -24.59
C PHE A 121 0.43 8.14 -25.16
N CYS A 122 -0.08 7.24 -24.32
CA CYS A 122 -0.54 5.89 -24.70
C CYS A 122 -2.06 5.67 -24.56
N SER A 123 -2.82 6.71 -24.23
CA SER A 123 -4.29 6.68 -24.14
C SER A 123 -4.93 7.18 -25.45
N SER A 124 -6.25 7.32 -25.47
CA SER A 124 -6.96 7.96 -26.59
C SER A 124 -6.55 9.42 -26.84
N HIS A 125 -5.83 10.07 -25.92
CA HIS A 125 -5.20 11.37 -26.16
C HIS A 125 -4.19 11.33 -27.30
N GLY A 126 -3.44 10.23 -27.42
CA GLY A 126 -2.38 10.05 -28.40
C GLY A 126 -1.02 10.63 -27.97
N ALA A 127 0.02 10.20 -28.67
CA ALA A 127 1.41 10.59 -28.40
C ALA A 127 1.71 12.00 -28.93
N SER A 128 1.23 13.02 -28.23
CA SER A 128 1.55 14.43 -28.49
C SER A 128 1.74 15.20 -27.19
N CYS A 129 2.33 16.39 -27.28
CA CYS A 129 2.41 17.32 -26.15
C CYS A 129 1.20 18.26 -26.06
N GLY A 130 0.11 17.91 -26.76
CA GLY A 130 -1.18 18.57 -26.65
C GLY A 130 -1.84 18.39 -25.29
N GLY A 131 -2.98 19.05 -25.13
CA GLY A 131 -3.77 19.03 -23.92
C GLY A 131 -5.06 18.22 -24.04
N TRP A 132 -5.77 18.03 -22.93
CA TRP A 132 -7.12 17.43 -22.92
C TRP A 132 -7.90 17.79 -21.66
N TRP A 133 -9.15 17.31 -21.56
CA TRP A 133 -10.06 17.64 -20.46
C TRP A 133 -9.96 16.60 -19.32
N PRO A 134 -10.03 16.99 -18.03
CA PRO A 134 -9.88 16.06 -16.90
C PRO A 134 -10.83 14.86 -16.91
N ASP A 135 -12.08 15.04 -17.36
CA ASP A 135 -13.06 13.95 -17.43
C ASP A 135 -12.61 12.84 -18.41
N GLN A 136 -11.95 13.21 -19.50
CA GLN A 136 -11.41 12.25 -20.48
C GLN A 136 -10.24 11.47 -19.88
N ALA A 137 -9.36 12.15 -19.15
CA ALA A 137 -8.24 11.51 -18.47
C ALA A 137 -8.72 10.53 -17.40
N LEU A 138 -9.68 10.92 -16.56
CA LEU A 138 -10.26 10.02 -15.55
C LEU A 138 -11.04 8.86 -16.16
N GLY A 139 -11.72 9.06 -17.29
CA GLY A 139 -12.34 7.98 -18.06
C GLY A 139 -11.32 6.96 -18.59
N GLU A 140 -10.13 7.41 -18.98
CA GLU A 140 -9.00 6.54 -19.35
C GLU A 140 -8.42 5.79 -18.14
N VAL A 141 -8.31 6.42 -16.97
CA VAL A 141 -7.97 5.72 -15.74
C VAL A 141 -9.01 4.65 -15.41
N GLN A 142 -10.30 4.96 -15.57
CA GLN A 142 -11.39 4.03 -15.26
C GLN A 142 -11.39 2.81 -16.20
N SER A 143 -11.30 3.04 -17.51
CA SER A 143 -11.42 1.99 -18.53
C SER A 143 -10.11 1.24 -18.77
N ARG A 144 -9.03 1.98 -19.02
CA ARG A 144 -7.71 1.45 -19.42
C ARG A 144 -6.79 1.27 -18.20
N GLY A 145 -6.89 2.14 -17.20
CA GLY A 145 -5.97 2.22 -16.07
C GLY A 145 -4.70 3.01 -16.37
N VAL A 146 -3.78 3.06 -15.41
CA VAL A 146 -2.46 3.71 -15.53
C VAL A 146 -1.40 2.82 -14.88
N VAL A 147 -0.28 2.57 -15.58
CA VAL A 147 0.84 1.78 -15.03
C VAL A 147 1.70 2.59 -14.06
N PRO A 148 2.57 1.96 -13.26
CA PRO A 148 3.53 2.68 -12.42
C PRO A 148 4.56 3.45 -13.26
N GLU A 149 5.07 4.55 -12.72
CA GLU A 149 6.15 5.37 -13.31
C GLU A 149 7.40 4.54 -13.62
N SER A 150 7.67 3.51 -12.81
CA SER A 150 8.78 2.57 -13.03
C SER A 150 8.65 1.72 -14.30
N ALA A 151 7.42 1.54 -14.82
CA ALA A 151 7.17 0.77 -16.04
C ALA A 151 7.27 1.65 -17.31
N PHE A 152 6.91 2.93 -17.19
CA PHE A 152 7.06 3.91 -18.28
C PHE A 152 7.28 5.31 -17.71
N SER A 153 8.54 5.68 -17.51
CA SER A 153 8.86 6.99 -16.93
C SER A 153 8.53 8.15 -17.87
N TYR A 154 8.22 9.32 -17.32
CA TYR A 154 7.86 10.50 -18.12
C TYR A 154 8.93 10.85 -19.17
N MET A 155 10.20 10.81 -18.77
CA MET A 155 11.32 11.14 -19.66
C MET A 155 11.58 10.09 -20.75
N SER A 156 11.21 8.83 -20.52
CA SER A 156 11.38 7.76 -21.51
C SER A 156 10.42 7.88 -22.71
N ALA A 157 9.40 8.73 -22.62
CA ALA A 157 8.57 9.09 -23.77
C ALA A 157 9.31 9.93 -24.81
N PHE A 158 10.51 10.44 -24.51
CA PHE A 158 11.27 11.32 -25.39
C PHE A 158 12.61 10.69 -25.79
N ALA A 159 13.13 11.08 -26.96
CA ALA A 159 14.50 10.77 -27.34
C ALA A 159 15.50 11.41 -26.36
N SER A 160 16.73 10.90 -26.31
CA SER A 160 17.82 11.47 -25.52
C SER A 160 18.99 11.85 -26.45
N PRO A 161 19.21 13.15 -26.76
CA PRO A 161 18.42 14.32 -26.33
C PRO A 161 17.03 14.39 -27.01
N PRO A 162 16.06 15.13 -26.43
CA PRO A 162 14.73 15.26 -27.01
C PRO A 162 14.76 15.88 -28.41
N VAL A 163 13.99 15.30 -29.32
CA VAL A 163 13.74 15.89 -30.64
C VAL A 163 12.67 16.96 -30.48
N VAL A 164 12.94 18.16 -31.00
CA VAL A 164 11.99 19.28 -31.01
C VAL A 164 11.23 19.26 -32.32
N GLY A 165 9.90 19.24 -32.23
CA GLY A 165 8.98 19.27 -33.37
C GLY A 165 8.85 20.67 -33.99
N PRO A 166 8.13 20.79 -35.12
CA PRO A 166 7.90 22.07 -35.80
C PRO A 166 7.15 23.11 -34.96
N ASP A 167 6.41 22.66 -33.94
CA ASP A 167 5.68 23.46 -32.96
C ASP A 167 6.57 23.94 -31.78
N GLY A 168 7.85 23.56 -31.78
CA GLY A 168 8.77 23.89 -30.69
C GLY A 168 8.62 22.98 -29.46
N MET A 169 7.74 21.98 -29.50
CA MET A 169 7.54 21.02 -28.40
C MET A 169 8.43 19.79 -28.58
N TRP A 170 8.66 19.04 -27.50
CA TRP A 170 9.29 17.74 -27.63
C TRP A 170 8.36 16.77 -28.34
N VAL A 171 8.92 15.88 -29.17
CA VAL A 171 8.17 14.84 -29.86
C VAL A 171 8.11 13.59 -28.95
N PRO A 172 6.96 13.27 -28.35
CA PRO A 172 6.83 12.08 -27.53
C PRO A 172 6.52 10.85 -28.39
N HIS A 173 6.70 9.68 -27.80
CA HIS A 173 6.18 8.43 -28.34
C HIS A 173 5.54 7.61 -27.23
N CYS A 174 4.53 6.82 -27.59
CA CYS A 174 4.02 5.79 -26.71
C CYS A 174 4.98 4.60 -26.68
N VAL A 175 5.25 4.07 -25.48
CA VAL A 175 5.98 2.82 -25.30
C VAL A 175 4.99 1.71 -24.97
N ASN A 176 5.08 0.58 -25.68
CA ASN A 176 4.29 -0.59 -25.34
C ASN A 176 4.82 -1.23 -24.05
N VAL A 177 4.05 -1.15 -22.98
CA VAL A 177 4.41 -1.72 -21.67
C VAL A 177 3.98 -3.19 -21.61
N PRO A 178 4.92 -4.15 -21.45
CA PRO A 178 4.57 -5.56 -21.31
C PRO A 178 3.67 -5.81 -20.10
N ASN A 179 2.72 -6.74 -20.25
CA ASN A 179 1.79 -7.13 -19.17
C ASN A 179 1.04 -5.95 -18.51
N ARG A 180 0.83 -4.86 -19.25
CA ARG A 180 0.17 -3.64 -18.77
C ARG A 180 -1.12 -3.90 -17.99
N ALA A 181 -1.97 -4.81 -18.47
CA ALA A 181 -3.23 -5.13 -17.81
C ALA A 181 -3.07 -5.67 -16.38
N ALA A 182 -1.95 -6.33 -16.08
CA ALA A 182 -1.65 -6.88 -14.76
C ALA A 182 -1.08 -5.85 -13.78
N ILE A 183 -0.52 -4.73 -14.28
CA ILE A 183 0.16 -3.72 -13.45
C ILE A 183 -0.55 -2.36 -13.47
N ALA A 184 -1.67 -2.22 -14.17
CA ALA A 184 -2.39 -0.96 -14.26
C ALA A 184 -3.32 -0.74 -13.05
N THR A 185 -3.23 0.45 -12.46
CA THR A 185 -4.18 0.97 -11.46
C THR A 185 -5.40 1.56 -12.16
N LYS A 186 -6.60 1.24 -11.69
CA LYS A 186 -7.88 1.77 -12.20
C LYS A 186 -8.68 2.44 -11.09
N ILE A 187 -9.77 3.08 -11.48
CA ILE A 187 -10.83 3.57 -10.58
C ILE A 187 -12.16 2.97 -11.02
N THR A 188 -13.13 2.83 -10.10
CA THR A 188 -14.48 2.38 -10.46
C THR A 188 -15.41 3.53 -10.81
N SER A 189 -15.16 4.74 -10.31
CA SER A 189 -16.00 5.91 -10.57
C SER A 189 -15.19 7.21 -10.57
N HIS A 190 -15.66 8.17 -11.36
CA HIS A 190 -15.27 9.57 -11.29
C HIS A 190 -16.52 10.46 -11.33
N GLY A 191 -16.39 11.70 -10.87
CA GLY A 191 -17.51 12.63 -10.72
C GLY A 191 -17.05 14.08 -10.65
N THR A 192 -18.00 15.00 -10.43
CA THR A 192 -17.73 16.43 -10.34
C THR A 192 -18.42 17.11 -9.16
N LEU A 193 -17.80 18.16 -8.63
CA LEU A 193 -18.30 18.98 -7.51
C LEU A 193 -18.35 20.46 -7.93
N ALA A 194 -19.55 21.00 -8.01
CA ALA A 194 -19.78 22.38 -8.48
C ALA A 194 -19.93 23.40 -7.35
N SER A 195 -20.40 22.98 -6.15
CA SER A 195 -20.62 23.90 -5.04
C SER A 195 -19.42 23.96 -4.09
N ALA A 196 -19.19 25.13 -3.48
CA ALA A 196 -18.12 25.29 -2.49
C ALA A 196 -18.31 24.36 -1.27
N THR A 197 -19.56 24.13 -0.85
CA THR A 197 -19.89 23.24 0.27
C THR A 197 -19.55 21.79 -0.06
N ASP A 198 -19.90 21.30 -1.24
CA ASP A 198 -19.63 19.91 -1.63
C ASP A 198 -18.13 19.65 -1.78
N ARG A 199 -17.39 20.61 -2.36
CA ARG A 199 -15.93 20.56 -2.44
C ARG A 199 -15.28 20.44 -1.06
N LYS A 200 -15.70 21.28 -0.09
CA LYS A 200 -15.16 21.22 1.28
C LYS A 200 -15.58 19.96 2.03
N ASN A 201 -16.83 19.52 1.86
CA ASN A 201 -17.31 18.27 2.45
C ASN A 201 -16.54 17.06 1.90
N TYR A 202 -16.28 17.00 0.58
CA TYR A 202 -15.52 15.92 -0.03
C TYR A 202 -14.06 15.95 0.41
N LEU A 203 -13.40 17.12 0.37
CA LEU A 203 -12.03 17.26 0.87
C LEU A 203 -11.92 16.89 2.35
N SER A 204 -12.95 17.19 3.15
CA SER A 204 -13.02 16.81 4.57
C SER A 204 -13.28 15.33 4.79
N ASN A 205 -14.09 14.66 4.01
CA ASN A 205 -14.58 13.33 4.41
C ASN A 205 -14.12 12.20 3.49
N THR A 206 -13.56 12.55 2.33
CA THR A 206 -13.26 11.59 1.27
C THR A 206 -11.80 11.68 0.82
N GLY A 207 -11.36 12.80 0.25
CA GLY A 207 -10.02 12.89 -0.33
C GLY A 207 -9.75 14.12 -1.18
N PRO A 208 -8.54 14.28 -1.74
CA PRO A 208 -8.18 15.30 -2.72
C PRO A 208 -9.08 15.32 -3.95
N CYS A 209 -9.03 16.41 -4.71
CA CYS A 209 -9.75 16.57 -5.97
C CYS A 209 -8.85 17.14 -7.06
N SER A 210 -9.21 16.94 -8.33
CA SER A 210 -8.62 17.66 -9.45
C SER A 210 -9.37 18.98 -9.67
N ALA A 211 -8.66 20.06 -10.01
CA ALA A 211 -9.26 21.35 -10.35
C ALA A 211 -8.59 21.99 -11.55
N VAL A 212 -9.40 22.64 -12.39
CA VAL A 212 -8.96 23.50 -13.49
C VAL A 212 -9.08 24.96 -13.03
N PHE A 213 -8.12 25.79 -13.43
CA PHE A 213 -8.20 27.24 -13.23
C PHE A 213 -7.52 27.98 -14.37
N ASP A 214 -7.85 29.26 -14.49
CA ASP A 214 -7.30 30.18 -15.47
C ASP A 214 -5.96 30.73 -14.98
N VAL A 215 -4.92 30.53 -15.77
CA VAL A 215 -3.56 31.00 -15.47
C VAL A 215 -3.32 32.35 -16.14
N TYR A 216 -2.81 33.29 -15.36
CA TYR A 216 -2.42 34.62 -15.81
C TYR A 216 -0.90 34.80 -15.72
N ASP A 217 -0.36 35.81 -16.43
CA ASP A 217 1.08 36.02 -16.54
C ASP A 217 1.81 36.16 -15.18
N ASP A 218 1.14 36.73 -14.16
CA ASP A 218 1.71 36.91 -12.83
C ASP A 218 1.87 35.60 -12.05
N PHE A 219 1.05 34.59 -12.33
CA PHE A 219 1.09 33.28 -11.66
C PHE A 219 2.39 32.51 -11.92
N PHE A 220 3.01 32.67 -13.08
CA PHE A 220 4.30 32.01 -13.36
C PHE A 220 5.39 32.43 -12.35
N SER A 221 5.26 33.62 -11.76
CA SER A 221 6.17 34.14 -10.75
C SER A 221 5.70 33.89 -9.31
N TYR A 222 4.67 33.06 -9.09
CA TYR A 222 4.20 32.75 -7.73
C TYR A 222 5.32 32.14 -6.88
N GLY A 223 5.53 32.69 -5.69
CA GLY A 223 6.51 32.22 -4.72
C GLY A 223 5.89 31.63 -3.46
N SER A 224 4.95 32.34 -2.84
CA SER A 224 4.27 31.90 -1.60
C SER A 224 3.04 32.75 -1.28
N GLY A 225 2.24 32.33 -0.28
CA GLY A 225 1.06 33.05 0.20
C GLY A 225 -0.22 32.68 -0.56
N VAL A 226 -1.29 33.46 -0.41
CA VAL A 226 -2.59 33.16 -1.02
C VAL A 226 -2.78 33.96 -2.30
N TYR A 227 -2.64 33.28 -3.42
CA TYR A 227 -2.70 33.84 -4.76
C TYR A 227 -4.10 34.37 -5.09
N HIS A 228 -4.11 35.53 -5.72
CA HIS A 228 -5.20 36.05 -6.54
C HIS A 228 -4.55 36.86 -7.67
N HIS A 229 -5.22 36.92 -8.81
CA HIS A 229 -4.72 37.65 -9.95
C HIS A 229 -4.67 39.16 -9.68
N VAL A 230 -3.55 39.81 -9.98
CA VAL A 230 -3.36 41.25 -9.82
C VAL A 230 -3.03 41.93 -11.14
N THR A 231 -2.24 41.27 -12.00
CA THR A 231 -1.78 41.88 -13.26
C THR A 231 -1.43 40.84 -14.31
N GLY A 232 -1.35 41.27 -15.56
CA GLY A 232 -0.99 40.41 -16.69
C GLY A 232 -2.20 39.86 -17.41
N ASN A 233 -1.98 39.25 -18.56
CA ASN A 233 -3.07 38.73 -19.38
C ASN A 233 -3.35 37.27 -19.04
N LEU A 234 -4.52 36.81 -19.45
CA LEU A 234 -4.85 35.39 -19.46
C LEU A 234 -3.87 34.65 -20.41
N ALA A 235 -3.18 33.65 -19.87
CA ALA A 235 -2.23 32.83 -20.61
C ALA A 235 -2.87 31.54 -21.14
N GLY A 236 -3.82 30.96 -20.40
CA GLY A 236 -4.50 29.71 -20.71
C GLY A 236 -5.08 29.07 -19.45
N SER A 237 -5.39 27.77 -19.48
CA SER A 237 -5.95 27.04 -18.33
C SER A 237 -5.07 25.85 -17.94
N HIS A 238 -5.04 25.53 -16.64
CA HIS A 238 -4.15 24.53 -16.07
C HIS A 238 -4.87 23.63 -15.06
N CYS A 239 -4.47 22.36 -14.95
CA CYS A 239 -5.03 21.41 -13.99
C CYS A 239 -4.06 21.17 -12.83
N VAL A 240 -4.58 21.18 -11.61
CA VAL A 240 -3.83 20.93 -10.37
C VAL A 240 -4.62 20.03 -9.44
N GLU A 241 -3.93 19.34 -8.55
CA GLU A 241 -4.58 18.58 -7.47
C GLU A 241 -4.83 19.51 -6.28
N VAL A 242 -6.09 19.66 -5.87
CA VAL A 242 -6.49 20.34 -4.63
C VAL A 242 -6.41 19.34 -3.49
N ILE A 243 -5.43 19.52 -2.62
CA ILE A 243 -5.12 18.61 -1.50
C ILE A 243 -5.72 19.09 -0.17
N GLY A 244 -6.45 20.20 -0.19
CA GLY A 244 -6.95 20.80 1.04
C GLY A 244 -7.45 22.23 0.89
N TYR A 245 -7.79 22.84 2.01
CA TYR A 245 -8.27 24.21 2.11
C TYR A 245 -8.09 24.76 3.53
N SER A 246 -8.24 26.07 3.68
CA SER A 246 -8.20 26.77 4.97
C SER A 246 -9.27 27.83 5.02
N GLU A 247 -10.22 27.73 5.96
CA GLU A 247 -11.24 28.76 6.18
C GLU A 247 -10.64 30.04 6.76
N ALA A 248 -9.63 29.91 7.63
CA ALA A 248 -8.94 31.06 8.21
C ALA A 248 -8.20 31.89 7.15
N GLU A 249 -7.63 31.23 6.14
CA GLU A 249 -6.99 31.89 5.01
C GLU A 249 -7.94 32.14 3.83
N GLY A 250 -9.13 31.52 3.79
CA GLY A 250 -10.05 31.63 2.66
C GLY A 250 -9.43 31.13 1.34
N CYS A 251 -8.79 29.97 1.34
CA CYS A 251 -8.05 29.46 0.19
C CYS A 251 -8.12 27.95 -0.01
N TRP A 252 -7.96 27.53 -1.26
CA TRP A 252 -7.62 26.15 -1.65
C TRP A 252 -6.10 25.95 -1.58
N ILE A 253 -5.67 24.74 -1.21
CA ILE A 253 -4.27 24.32 -1.17
C ILE A 253 -4.06 23.32 -2.31
N CYS A 254 -3.11 23.60 -3.19
CA CYS A 254 -2.95 22.88 -4.45
C CYS A 254 -1.51 22.38 -4.63
N LYS A 255 -1.39 21.18 -5.21
CA LYS A 255 -0.14 20.60 -5.72
C LYS A 255 -0.04 20.86 -7.23
N ASN A 256 1.09 21.42 -7.66
CA ASN A 256 1.36 21.74 -9.06
C ASN A 256 2.30 20.69 -9.71
N SER A 257 2.42 20.73 -11.04
CA SER A 257 3.23 19.83 -11.88
C SER A 257 4.41 20.54 -12.55
N TRP A 258 4.90 21.63 -11.97
CA TRP A 258 5.99 22.46 -12.50
C TRP A 258 7.32 22.27 -11.75
N GLY A 259 7.45 21.16 -11.02
CA GLY A 259 8.62 20.83 -10.23
C GLY A 259 8.73 21.65 -8.93
N THR A 260 9.62 21.20 -8.04
CA THR A 260 9.84 21.78 -6.71
C THR A 260 10.49 23.17 -6.74
N GLY A 261 11.10 23.55 -7.87
CA GLY A 261 11.68 24.88 -8.08
C GLY A 261 10.66 26.01 -8.25
N TRP A 262 9.37 25.69 -8.38
CA TRP A 262 8.28 26.64 -8.51
C TRP A 262 7.44 26.73 -7.22
N GLY A 263 6.86 27.90 -6.91
CA GLY A 263 5.96 28.08 -5.77
C GLY A 263 6.55 27.65 -4.41
N ASP A 264 5.69 27.21 -3.49
CA ASP A 264 6.12 26.73 -2.19
C ASP A 264 6.51 25.24 -2.28
N ALA A 265 7.72 24.98 -2.76
CA ALA A 265 8.25 23.64 -3.07
C ALA A 265 7.33 22.83 -4.01
N GLY A 266 6.70 23.51 -4.99
CA GLY A 266 5.76 22.94 -5.94
C GLY A 266 4.29 23.01 -5.54
N PHE A 267 3.99 23.52 -4.34
CA PHE A 267 2.62 23.78 -3.89
C PHE A 267 2.27 25.27 -4.02
N PHE A 268 0.98 25.56 -3.99
CA PHE A 268 0.49 26.94 -3.88
C PHE A 268 -0.85 26.99 -3.15
N LYS A 269 -1.21 28.19 -2.70
CA LYS A 269 -2.55 28.49 -2.20
C LYS A 269 -3.21 29.50 -3.13
N ILE A 270 -4.50 29.34 -3.40
CA ILE A 270 -5.30 30.26 -4.21
C ILE A 270 -6.58 30.62 -3.47
N ALA A 271 -6.92 31.92 -3.44
CA ALA A 271 -8.10 32.37 -2.71
C ALA A 271 -9.39 31.81 -3.35
N TYR A 272 -10.41 31.59 -2.53
CA TYR A 272 -11.74 31.21 -3.02
C TYR A 272 -12.28 32.24 -4.03
N GLY A 273 -12.97 31.77 -5.06
CA GLY A 273 -13.56 32.61 -6.10
C GLY A 273 -12.58 33.17 -7.14
N GLN A 274 -11.29 32.82 -7.08
CA GLN A 274 -10.28 33.40 -7.97
C GLN A 274 -10.00 32.52 -9.19
N CYS A 275 -9.66 33.17 -10.30
CA CYS A 275 -9.17 32.52 -11.52
C CYS A 275 -10.06 31.38 -12.02
N GLY A 276 -11.36 31.47 -11.80
CA GLY A 276 -12.33 30.46 -12.22
C GLY A 276 -12.29 29.14 -11.45
N ILE A 277 -11.34 28.92 -10.52
CA ILE A 277 -11.03 27.59 -9.97
C ILE A 277 -12.25 26.88 -9.39
N ASP A 278 -13.09 27.63 -8.68
CA ASP A 278 -14.28 27.15 -8.00
C ASP A 278 -15.57 27.88 -8.43
N THR A 279 -15.47 28.73 -9.46
CA THR A 279 -16.58 29.54 -10.01
C THR A 279 -16.92 29.19 -11.45
N ASN A 280 -15.92 28.93 -12.30
CA ASN A 280 -16.09 28.56 -13.70
C ASN A 280 -15.93 27.06 -13.96
N TYR A 281 -15.24 26.37 -13.05
CA TYR A 281 -14.87 24.97 -13.18
C TYR A 281 -15.34 24.15 -11.97
N ALA A 282 -15.84 22.95 -12.24
CA ALA A 282 -16.12 21.96 -11.20
C ALA A 282 -14.81 21.29 -10.77
N PHE A 283 -14.75 20.79 -9.54
CA PHE A 283 -13.68 19.89 -9.14
C PHE A 283 -14.01 18.48 -9.59
N SER A 284 -13.03 17.75 -10.12
CA SER A 284 -13.20 16.34 -10.47
C SER A 284 -12.78 15.43 -9.33
N THR A 285 -13.54 14.36 -9.11
CA THR A 285 -13.31 13.36 -8.06
C THR A 285 -13.06 12.00 -8.67
N ALA A 286 -12.34 11.13 -7.96
CA ALA A 286 -12.13 9.73 -8.34
C ALA A 286 -12.29 8.84 -7.10
N GLN A 287 -12.90 7.66 -7.25
CA GLN A 287 -13.13 6.73 -6.14
C GLN A 287 -13.09 5.27 -6.59
N GLY A 288 -12.93 4.39 -5.61
CA GLY A 288 -12.91 2.94 -5.80
C GLY A 288 -11.69 2.54 -6.60
N VAL A 289 -10.52 2.92 -6.10
CA VAL A 289 -9.23 2.55 -6.66
C VAL A 289 -9.14 1.03 -6.69
N ILE A 290 -8.85 0.50 -7.88
CA ILE A 290 -8.48 -0.89 -8.10
C ILE A 290 -6.97 -0.86 -8.37
N LEU A 291 -6.19 -1.18 -7.35
CA LEU A 291 -4.77 -1.43 -7.55
C LEU A 291 -4.61 -2.68 -8.42
N PRO A 292 -3.56 -2.76 -9.25
CA PRO A 292 -3.21 -4.03 -9.88
C PRO A 292 -3.12 -5.09 -8.79
N ALA A 293 -3.57 -6.30 -9.10
CA ALA A 293 -3.15 -7.45 -8.31
C ALA A 293 -1.61 -7.36 -8.23
N PRO A 294 -0.99 -7.50 -7.04
CA PRO A 294 0.46 -7.51 -6.94
C PRO A 294 1.03 -8.45 -8.03
N PRO A 295 2.14 -8.14 -8.72
CA PRO A 295 2.67 -9.00 -9.78
C PRO A 295 3.08 -10.35 -9.20
N HIS A 296 2.08 -11.22 -9.05
CA HIS A 296 2.07 -12.46 -8.34
C HIS A 296 3.24 -13.32 -8.77
N GLY A 297 4.32 -13.22 -8.00
CA GLY A 297 5.59 -13.83 -8.32
C GLY A 297 6.36 -14.09 -7.05
N TRP A 298 6.86 -15.31 -6.95
CA TRP A 298 7.79 -15.66 -5.90
C TRP A 298 9.15 -15.02 -6.16
N SER A 299 9.70 -14.36 -5.15
CA SER A 299 11.09 -13.87 -5.16
C SER A 299 12.09 -15.03 -5.26
N GLY A 300 13.36 -14.71 -5.51
CA GLY A 300 14.46 -15.62 -5.17
C GLY A 300 14.61 -15.78 -3.66
N TRP A 301 15.45 -16.73 -3.23
CA TRP A 301 15.83 -16.85 -1.82
C TRP A 301 16.83 -15.76 -1.44
N GLU A 302 16.55 -15.07 -0.33
CA GLU A 302 17.44 -14.10 0.32
C GLU A 302 18.01 -14.74 1.59
N GLY A 303 19.34 -14.71 1.74
CA GLY A 303 19.99 -15.12 2.99
C GLY A 303 19.97 -13.98 3.99
N LEU A 304 19.29 -14.15 5.12
CA LEU A 304 19.24 -13.18 6.20
C LEU A 304 20.37 -13.38 7.23
N GLY A 305 21.12 -14.47 7.11
CA GLY A 305 22.20 -14.81 8.04
C GLY A 305 21.70 -15.18 9.43
N GLY A 306 22.62 -15.20 10.40
CA GLY A 306 22.37 -15.81 11.71
C GLY A 306 22.68 -17.31 11.71
N GLN A 307 22.63 -17.92 12.90
CA GLN A 307 22.84 -19.36 13.10
C GLN A 307 21.67 -19.87 13.93
N ILE A 308 20.70 -20.49 13.27
CA ILE A 308 19.49 -21.05 13.87
C ILE A 308 19.59 -22.58 13.87
N THR A 309 18.90 -23.24 14.81
CA THR A 309 18.93 -24.71 14.99
C THR A 309 17.53 -25.31 15.12
N SER A 310 16.55 -24.65 14.51
CA SER A 310 15.16 -25.05 14.49
C SER A 310 14.45 -24.45 13.29
N LYS A 311 13.27 -25.01 12.95
CA LYS A 311 12.29 -24.32 12.11
C LYS A 311 12.04 -22.91 12.69
N PRO A 312 12.17 -21.84 11.89
CA PRO A 312 11.74 -20.51 12.30
C PRO A 312 10.22 -20.39 12.24
N ASP A 313 9.65 -19.46 12.99
CA ASP A 313 8.25 -19.04 12.86
C ASP A 313 8.15 -17.53 12.75
N ALA A 314 7.09 -17.03 12.12
CA ALA A 314 6.97 -15.61 11.80
C ALA A 314 5.54 -15.09 11.92
N VAL A 315 5.39 -13.81 12.26
CA VAL A 315 4.09 -13.13 12.29
C VAL A 315 4.22 -11.69 11.83
N SER A 316 3.09 -11.05 11.53
CA SER A 316 2.98 -9.61 11.37
C SER A 316 1.88 -9.06 12.27
N TRP A 317 2.14 -7.96 12.97
CA TRP A 317 1.13 -7.21 13.71
C TRP A 317 0.60 -5.98 12.96
N GLY A 318 1.05 -5.75 11.72
CA GLY A 318 0.71 -4.55 10.96
C GLY A 318 1.44 -4.41 9.62
N PRO A 319 1.01 -3.47 8.76
CA PRO A 319 1.56 -3.33 7.42
C PRO A 319 3.08 -3.15 7.42
N ASN A 320 3.75 -3.88 6.52
CA ASN A 320 5.20 -3.79 6.31
C ASN A 320 6.04 -4.07 7.58
N ARG A 321 5.52 -4.91 8.48
CA ARG A 321 6.22 -5.43 9.66
C ARG A 321 6.25 -6.95 9.60
N ILE A 322 7.40 -7.53 9.90
CA ILE A 322 7.54 -8.98 10.10
C ILE A 322 8.39 -9.22 11.34
N ASP A 323 7.96 -10.13 12.21
CA ASP A 323 8.67 -10.58 13.40
C ASP A 323 8.94 -12.08 13.23
N VAL A 324 10.21 -12.50 13.41
CA VAL A 324 10.68 -13.86 13.19
C VAL A 324 11.33 -14.37 14.47
N VAL A 325 11.01 -15.60 14.85
CA VAL A 325 11.58 -16.30 16.00
C VAL A 325 12.21 -17.62 15.59
N ALA A 326 13.30 -17.99 16.26
CA ALA A 326 13.98 -19.26 16.06
C ALA A 326 14.78 -19.65 17.31
N ARG A 327 15.22 -20.91 17.37
CA ARG A 327 16.16 -21.38 18.40
C ARG A 327 17.60 -21.15 17.96
N GLY A 328 18.42 -20.57 18.83
CA GLY A 328 19.85 -20.36 18.60
C GLY A 328 20.71 -21.60 18.94
N LEU A 329 22.02 -21.51 18.69
CA LEU A 329 23.00 -22.55 19.04
C LEU A 329 23.11 -22.80 20.57
N ASP A 330 22.73 -21.79 21.36
CA ASP A 330 22.68 -21.83 22.83
C ASP A 330 21.39 -22.45 23.37
N SER A 331 20.53 -22.97 22.48
CA SER A 331 19.17 -23.47 22.79
C SER A 331 18.21 -22.41 23.34
N ALA A 332 18.56 -21.11 23.29
CA ALA A 332 17.66 -20.03 23.66
C ALA A 332 16.69 -19.69 22.53
N CYS A 333 15.58 -19.03 22.87
CA CYS A 333 14.71 -18.41 21.88
C CYS A 333 15.33 -17.07 21.45
N TRP A 334 15.39 -16.82 20.15
CA TRP A 334 15.89 -15.59 19.54
C TRP A 334 14.82 -14.96 18.67
N HIS A 335 14.82 -13.63 18.62
CA HIS A 335 13.87 -12.82 17.88
C HIS A 335 14.59 -11.82 16.97
N ARG A 336 14.04 -11.60 15.77
CA ARG A 336 14.51 -10.62 14.78
C ARG A 336 13.32 -10.08 14.00
N TRP A 337 13.38 -8.83 13.56
CA TRP A 337 12.25 -8.21 12.86
C TRP A 337 12.65 -7.30 11.70
N TRP A 338 11.74 -7.16 10.74
CA TRP A 338 11.72 -6.15 9.69
C TRP A 338 10.86 -4.98 10.13
N ASP A 339 11.38 -3.75 10.08
CA ASP A 339 10.64 -2.56 10.54
C ASP A 339 10.07 -1.66 9.44
N GLY A 340 10.03 -2.18 8.21
CA GLY A 340 9.60 -1.44 7.04
C GLY A 340 10.75 -0.87 6.22
N VAL A 341 11.96 -0.81 6.78
CA VAL A 341 13.16 -0.27 6.12
C VAL A 341 14.31 -1.26 6.11
N ALA A 342 14.55 -1.96 7.23
CA ALA A 342 15.65 -2.91 7.35
C ALA A 342 15.35 -4.02 8.37
N TRP A 343 15.99 -5.18 8.17
CA TRP A 343 16.06 -6.22 9.18
C TRP A 343 16.93 -5.76 10.35
N ARG A 344 16.37 -5.77 11.56
CA ARG A 344 17.12 -5.48 12.80
C ARG A 344 17.96 -6.66 13.24
N GLY A 345 18.82 -6.48 14.23
CA GLY A 345 19.68 -7.55 14.75
C GLY A 345 18.87 -8.62 15.51
N TRP A 346 19.49 -9.78 15.73
CA TRP A 346 18.94 -10.81 16.61
C TRP A 346 19.02 -10.36 18.07
N GLU A 347 17.94 -10.53 18.82
CA GLU A 347 17.89 -10.37 20.27
C GLU A 347 17.55 -11.71 20.94
N SER A 348 18.24 -12.01 22.05
CA SER A 348 17.96 -13.22 22.83
C SER A 348 16.79 -12.97 23.77
N LEU A 349 15.81 -13.87 23.75
CA LEU A 349 14.66 -13.89 24.64
C LEU A 349 14.87 -14.85 25.83
N GLY A 350 16.05 -15.47 25.90
CA GLY A 350 16.43 -16.45 26.91
C GLY A 350 15.64 -17.76 26.80
N GLY A 351 15.59 -18.48 27.93
CA GLY A 351 15.01 -19.83 27.99
C GLY A 351 15.95 -20.91 27.47
N VAL A 352 15.55 -22.16 27.65
CA VAL A 352 16.19 -23.34 27.04
C VAL A 352 15.08 -24.17 26.42
N ILE A 353 14.95 -24.08 25.09
CA ILE A 353 13.79 -24.59 24.36
C ILE A 353 14.13 -25.83 23.53
N HIS A 354 13.17 -26.74 23.47
CA HIS A 354 13.19 -27.96 22.68
C HIS A 354 12.41 -27.75 21.38
N GLY A 355 13.10 -27.77 20.23
CA GLY A 355 12.50 -27.48 18.93
C GLY A 355 12.37 -25.98 18.65
N GLY A 356 11.59 -25.62 17.64
CA GLY A 356 11.31 -24.23 17.28
C GLY A 356 10.27 -23.56 18.18
N PRO A 357 10.35 -22.25 18.41
CA PRO A 357 9.26 -21.46 18.99
C PRO A 357 8.15 -21.19 17.96
N ALA A 358 6.94 -20.87 18.43
CA ALA A 358 5.86 -20.32 17.64
C ALA A 358 5.56 -18.87 18.05
N ILE A 359 5.06 -18.04 17.14
CA ILE A 359 4.73 -16.64 17.42
C ILE A 359 3.39 -16.23 16.79
N CYS A 360 2.59 -15.45 17.51
CA CYS A 360 1.37 -14.86 16.99
C CYS A 360 1.16 -13.42 17.48
N SER A 361 0.19 -12.71 16.90
CA SER A 361 -0.19 -11.35 17.28
C SER A 361 -1.68 -11.13 17.08
N TRP A 362 -2.33 -10.56 18.08
CA TRP A 362 -3.74 -10.15 18.02
C TRP A 362 -3.94 -8.62 17.94
N ALA A 363 -2.87 -7.83 18.04
CA ALA A 363 -2.89 -6.37 17.95
C ALA A 363 -1.53 -5.79 17.62
N SER A 364 -1.53 -4.58 17.05
CA SER A 364 -0.30 -3.81 16.84
C SER A 364 0.43 -3.58 18.17
N GLY A 365 1.74 -3.81 18.17
CA GLY A 365 2.56 -3.69 19.38
C GLY A 365 2.44 -4.86 20.36
N ARG A 366 1.78 -5.96 19.97
CA ARG A 366 1.64 -7.18 20.76
C ARG A 366 2.18 -8.40 20.01
N LEU A 367 3.11 -9.13 20.64
CA LEU A 367 3.57 -10.46 20.20
C LEU A 367 3.40 -11.44 21.34
N ASP A 368 3.06 -12.68 21.01
CA ASP A 368 2.93 -13.79 21.94
C ASP A 368 3.73 -14.97 21.39
N ILE A 369 4.70 -15.46 22.16
CA ILE A 369 5.65 -16.52 21.78
C ILE A 369 5.39 -17.73 22.66
N PHE A 370 5.38 -18.90 22.02
CA PHE A 370 5.21 -20.20 22.66
C PHE A 370 6.40 -21.09 22.37
N ALA A 371 6.87 -21.83 23.36
CA ALA A 371 7.96 -22.78 23.17
C ALA A 371 7.84 -23.95 24.14
N VAL A 372 8.30 -25.12 23.72
CA VAL A 372 8.37 -26.30 24.60
C VAL A 372 9.72 -26.29 25.32
N GLY A 373 9.71 -26.43 26.65
CA GLY A 373 10.91 -26.52 27.47
C GLY A 373 11.58 -27.90 27.40
N THR A 374 12.76 -28.05 27.99
CA THR A 374 13.45 -29.35 28.12
C THR A 374 12.72 -30.34 29.03
N ASP A 375 11.77 -29.85 29.82
CA ASP A 375 10.86 -30.62 30.66
C ASP A 375 9.57 -31.04 29.93
N HIS A 376 9.49 -30.80 28.60
CA HIS A 376 8.34 -31.06 27.74
C HIS A 376 7.09 -30.23 28.04
N GLN A 377 7.17 -29.22 28.90
CA GLN A 377 6.04 -28.31 29.16
C GLN A 377 5.99 -27.19 28.13
N MET A 378 4.78 -26.69 27.85
CA MET A 378 4.59 -25.47 27.07
C MET A 378 4.89 -24.24 27.93
N TYR A 379 5.62 -23.28 27.37
CA TYR A 379 5.90 -21.99 27.97
C TYR A 379 5.44 -20.86 27.05
N HIS A 380 5.07 -19.73 27.66
CA HIS A 380 4.61 -18.52 26.98
C HIS A 380 5.41 -17.29 27.42
N LYS A 381 5.64 -16.38 26.47
CA LYS A 381 6.29 -15.08 26.69
C LYS A 381 5.67 -14.07 25.74
N TRP A 382 5.46 -12.84 26.17
CA TRP A 382 4.83 -11.81 25.33
C TRP A 382 5.60 -10.49 25.33
N TYR A 383 5.35 -9.69 24.29
CA TYR A 383 5.82 -8.32 24.15
C TYR A 383 4.65 -7.34 24.27
N GLN A 384 4.80 -6.32 25.11
CA GLN A 384 3.93 -5.14 25.14
C GLN A 384 4.69 -3.93 25.67
N GLY A 385 5.39 -3.21 24.79
CA GLY A 385 6.33 -2.16 25.19
C GLY A 385 7.57 -2.68 25.94
N GLY A 386 7.76 -4.00 25.95
CA GLY A 386 8.81 -4.73 26.65
C GLY A 386 8.45 -6.22 26.74
N TRP A 387 9.46 -7.08 26.82
CA TRP A 387 9.29 -8.53 26.93
C TRP A 387 8.99 -8.96 28.38
N SER A 388 8.02 -9.85 28.55
CA SER A 388 7.71 -10.49 29.84
C SER A 388 8.76 -11.53 30.26
N GLY A 389 8.60 -12.11 31.45
CA GLY A 389 9.23 -13.40 31.77
C GLY A 389 8.55 -14.58 31.06
N TRP A 390 9.21 -15.74 31.04
CA TRP A 390 8.58 -16.99 30.61
C TRP A 390 7.60 -17.48 31.68
N GLU A 391 6.36 -17.80 31.29
CA GLU A 391 5.37 -18.45 32.14
C GLU A 391 5.09 -19.87 31.65
N ALA A 392 4.86 -20.81 32.59
CA ALA A 392 4.54 -22.18 32.25
C ALA A 392 3.03 -22.35 32.01
N LEU A 393 2.67 -22.97 30.88
CA LEU A 393 1.30 -23.35 30.52
C LEU A 393 1.04 -24.86 30.70
N GLY A 394 2.03 -25.61 31.19
CA GLY A 394 1.92 -27.04 31.47
C GLY A 394 1.83 -27.91 30.23
N GLY A 395 1.25 -29.10 30.40
CA GLY A 395 1.16 -30.12 29.35
C GLY A 395 2.44 -30.95 29.17
N MET A 396 2.43 -31.89 28.21
CA MET A 396 3.54 -32.80 27.91
C MET A 396 3.65 -32.99 26.39
N PHE A 397 4.60 -32.30 25.77
CA PHE A 397 4.69 -32.16 24.32
C PHE A 397 5.94 -32.77 23.71
N SER A 398 5.77 -33.35 22.53
CA SER A 398 6.82 -34.00 21.73
C SER A 398 7.13 -33.26 20.43
N SER A 399 6.45 -32.14 20.14
CA SER A 399 6.70 -31.27 18.98
C SER A 399 6.87 -29.83 19.41
N GLN A 400 7.36 -29.00 18.49
CA GLN A 400 7.19 -27.55 18.60
C GLN A 400 5.69 -27.14 18.53
N PRO A 401 5.32 -25.97 19.07
CA PRO A 401 3.96 -25.47 19.01
C PRO A 401 3.58 -24.89 17.63
N ALA A 402 2.28 -24.65 17.47
CA ALA A 402 1.74 -23.65 16.56
C ALA A 402 0.83 -22.69 17.35
N ALA A 403 0.81 -21.41 16.99
CA ALA A 403 -0.02 -20.41 17.64
C ALA A 403 -0.69 -19.51 16.59
N VAL A 404 -1.94 -19.14 16.82
CA VAL A 404 -2.71 -18.28 15.91
C VAL A 404 -3.66 -17.38 16.67
N CYS A 405 -3.92 -16.20 16.13
CA CYS A 405 -4.92 -15.26 16.64
C CYS A 405 -5.97 -15.00 15.55
N TRP A 406 -7.24 -14.98 15.91
CA TRP A 406 -8.33 -14.61 14.99
C TRP A 406 -9.09 -13.35 15.39
N GLY A 407 -8.76 -12.77 16.55
CA GLY A 407 -9.37 -11.54 17.02
C GLY A 407 -8.61 -10.94 18.22
N PRO A 408 -8.97 -9.71 18.62
CA PRO A 408 -8.37 -9.05 19.77
C PRO A 408 -8.50 -9.89 21.04
N ASN A 409 -7.43 -9.97 21.83
CA ASN A 409 -7.37 -10.78 23.06
C ASN A 409 -7.67 -12.27 22.87
N ARG A 410 -7.47 -12.81 21.68
CA ARG A 410 -7.70 -14.22 21.40
C ARG A 410 -6.47 -14.88 20.82
N ILE A 411 -6.01 -15.92 21.51
CA ILE A 411 -4.88 -16.76 21.11
C ILE A 411 -5.31 -18.22 21.21
N ASP A 412 -4.96 -19.01 20.20
CA ASP A 412 -5.16 -20.45 20.15
C ASP A 412 -3.78 -21.11 19.93
N VAL A 413 -3.45 -22.10 20.75
CA VAL A 413 -2.15 -22.77 20.80
C VAL A 413 -2.33 -24.27 20.62
N PHE A 414 -1.50 -24.86 19.77
CA PHE A 414 -1.52 -26.26 19.42
C PHE A 414 -0.17 -26.92 19.67
N GLY A 415 -0.18 -28.19 20.03
CA GLY A 415 1.03 -29.01 20.13
C GLY A 415 0.72 -30.49 20.03
N ARG A 416 1.69 -31.28 19.55
CA ARG A 416 1.58 -32.74 19.56
C ARG A 416 2.02 -33.29 20.90
N GLY A 417 1.15 -34.05 21.55
CA GLY A 417 1.42 -34.72 22.82
C GLY A 417 2.45 -35.84 22.70
N MET A 418 2.86 -36.38 23.84
CA MET A 418 3.71 -37.59 23.90
C MET A 418 3.01 -38.86 23.36
N ASP A 419 1.69 -38.85 23.37
CA ASP A 419 0.79 -39.88 22.81
C ASP A 419 0.53 -39.70 21.29
N GLN A 420 1.20 -38.74 20.65
CA GLN A 420 1.07 -38.41 19.22
C GLN A 420 -0.31 -37.82 18.83
N ALA A 421 -1.13 -37.41 19.80
CA ALA A 421 -2.37 -36.69 19.56
C ALA A 421 -2.15 -35.18 19.45
N LEU A 422 -3.07 -34.48 18.78
CA LEU A 422 -3.13 -33.03 18.77
C LEU A 422 -3.77 -32.53 20.06
N TYR A 423 -3.15 -31.56 20.71
CA TYR A 423 -3.73 -30.84 21.84
C TYR A 423 -3.90 -29.37 21.52
N HIS A 424 -4.92 -28.76 22.13
CA HIS A 424 -5.28 -27.37 21.96
C HIS A 424 -5.53 -26.68 23.30
N MET A 425 -5.14 -25.41 23.42
CA MET A 425 -5.40 -24.51 24.53
C MET A 425 -5.67 -23.12 23.98
N TRP A 426 -6.46 -22.30 24.68
CA TRP A 426 -6.75 -20.95 24.22
C TRP A 426 -6.80 -19.91 25.35
N TRP A 427 -6.58 -18.66 24.97
CA TRP A 427 -6.76 -17.46 25.79
C TRP A 427 -7.96 -16.67 25.28
N ASP A 428 -8.82 -16.17 26.18
CA ASP A 428 -10.05 -15.44 25.83
C ASP A 428 -10.08 -13.97 26.27
N GLY A 429 -8.95 -13.44 26.74
CA GLY A 429 -8.86 -12.09 27.33
C GLY A 429 -8.94 -12.07 28.85
N HIS A 430 -9.37 -13.17 29.46
CA HIS A 430 -9.49 -13.30 30.92
C HIS A 430 -8.59 -14.38 31.50
N GLY A 431 -8.44 -15.51 30.80
CA GLY A 431 -7.67 -16.64 31.31
C GLY A 431 -7.29 -17.65 30.22
N TRP A 432 -6.27 -18.46 30.52
CA TRP A 432 -5.95 -19.66 29.76
C TRP A 432 -6.92 -20.79 30.10
N HIS A 433 -7.47 -21.43 29.08
CA HIS A 433 -8.28 -22.62 29.22
C HIS A 433 -7.40 -23.88 29.15
N GLY A 434 -7.79 -24.93 29.86
CA GLY A 434 -6.98 -26.15 29.95
C GLY A 434 -6.79 -26.86 28.61
N TRP A 435 -5.73 -27.65 28.51
CA TRP A 435 -5.42 -28.46 27.32
C TRP A 435 -6.54 -29.46 27.01
N GLU A 436 -7.09 -29.40 25.81
CA GLU A 436 -8.02 -30.39 25.27
C GLU A 436 -7.32 -31.31 24.25
N ASN A 437 -7.65 -32.60 24.27
CA ASN A 437 -7.14 -33.60 23.34
C ASN A 437 -8.08 -33.68 22.12
N LEU A 438 -7.56 -33.37 20.93
CA LEU A 438 -8.28 -33.38 19.66
C LEU A 438 -8.07 -34.67 18.84
N GLY A 439 -7.33 -35.63 19.40
CA GLY A 439 -7.03 -36.93 18.81
C GLY A 439 -5.99 -36.88 17.70
N GLY A 440 -5.98 -37.91 16.85
CA GLY A 440 -5.05 -38.05 15.73
C GLY A 440 -3.84 -38.95 16.03
N GLY A 441 -3.14 -39.34 14.96
CA GLY A 441 -1.87 -40.07 14.99
C GLY A 441 -0.83 -39.31 14.19
N LEU A 442 -0.23 -38.30 14.82
CA LEU A 442 0.52 -37.26 14.13
C LEU A 442 2.02 -37.56 14.07
N SER A 443 2.64 -37.29 12.93
CA SER A 443 4.08 -37.49 12.71
C SER A 443 4.87 -36.18 12.50
N SER A 444 4.21 -35.02 12.63
CA SER A 444 4.82 -33.68 12.57
C SER A 444 4.35 -32.78 13.72
N ALA A 445 4.98 -31.62 13.87
CA ALA A 445 4.38 -30.49 14.56
C ALA A 445 3.14 -29.96 13.78
N PRO A 446 2.17 -29.34 14.46
CA PRO A 446 1.07 -28.66 13.80
C PRO A 446 1.50 -27.34 13.16
N ALA A 447 0.70 -26.86 12.21
CA ALA A 447 0.64 -25.48 11.76
C ALA A 447 -0.81 -24.99 11.85
N ALA A 448 -1.03 -23.72 12.16
CA ALA A 448 -2.37 -23.17 12.34
C ALA A 448 -2.52 -21.82 11.63
N ALA A 449 -3.69 -21.60 11.01
CA ALA A 449 -4.06 -20.33 10.39
C ALA A 449 -5.52 -19.98 10.72
N SER A 450 -5.86 -18.71 10.54
CA SER A 450 -7.23 -18.22 10.63
C SER A 450 -7.46 -17.13 9.60
N TRP A 451 -8.58 -17.20 8.89
CA TRP A 451 -9.00 -16.21 7.89
C TRP A 451 -10.23 -15.41 8.32
N SER A 452 -10.84 -15.74 9.47
CA SER A 452 -11.97 -14.99 10.05
C SER A 452 -12.13 -15.27 11.54
N ALA A 453 -12.87 -14.40 12.23
CA ALA A 453 -13.22 -14.62 13.62
C ALA A 453 -13.98 -15.95 13.79
N ASN A 454 -13.68 -16.67 14.87
CA ASN A 454 -14.25 -17.99 15.16
C ASN A 454 -13.92 -19.06 14.10
N ARG A 455 -12.85 -18.87 13.33
CA ARG A 455 -12.31 -19.86 12.40
C ARG A 455 -10.88 -20.22 12.78
N LEU A 456 -10.59 -21.52 12.84
CA LEU A 456 -9.24 -22.05 12.95
C LEU A 456 -9.06 -23.18 11.94
N ASP A 457 -7.89 -23.25 11.34
CA ASP A 457 -7.50 -24.29 10.38
C ASP A 457 -6.14 -24.83 10.80
N VAL A 458 -6.07 -26.13 11.10
CA VAL A 458 -4.89 -26.81 11.63
C VAL A 458 -4.43 -27.88 10.65
N PHE A 459 -3.14 -27.85 10.35
CA PHE A 459 -2.47 -28.72 9.37
C PHE A 459 -1.40 -29.55 10.04
N VAL A 460 -1.38 -30.85 9.76
CA VAL A 460 -0.50 -31.84 10.38
C VAL A 460 -0.13 -32.92 9.39
N ARG A 461 0.99 -33.61 9.60
CA ARG A 461 1.37 -34.80 8.85
C ARG A 461 0.91 -36.08 9.56
N GLY A 462 0.28 -36.99 8.83
CA GLY A 462 -0.06 -38.34 9.30
C GLY A 462 1.13 -39.31 9.25
N TYR A 463 0.97 -40.55 9.72
CA TYR A 463 2.00 -41.60 9.61
C TYR A 463 2.25 -42.08 8.18
N ASP A 464 1.26 -41.92 7.32
CA ASP A 464 1.31 -42.13 5.86
C ASP A 464 2.02 -40.99 5.11
N MET A 465 2.54 -39.99 5.85
CA MET A 465 3.19 -38.78 5.33
C MET A 465 2.27 -37.80 4.61
N HIS A 466 0.95 -38.03 4.61
CA HIS A 466 -0.02 -37.12 4.01
C HIS A 466 -0.25 -35.88 4.86
N LEU A 467 -0.65 -34.78 4.21
CA LEU A 467 -1.14 -33.57 4.83
C LEU A 467 -2.59 -33.78 5.25
N TYR A 468 -2.85 -33.72 6.55
CA TYR A 468 -4.19 -33.70 7.11
C TYR A 468 -4.57 -32.30 7.57
N HIS A 469 -5.82 -31.96 7.36
CA HIS A 469 -6.45 -30.71 7.74
C HIS A 469 -7.57 -30.95 8.75
N ARG A 470 -7.66 -30.13 9.79
CA ARG A 470 -8.76 -30.12 10.76
C ARG A 470 -9.13 -28.67 11.05
N TRP A 471 -10.43 -28.37 11.14
CA TRP A 471 -10.86 -26.99 11.38
C TRP A 471 -11.88 -26.84 12.50
N PHE A 472 -12.03 -25.61 12.95
CA PHE A 472 -13.03 -25.14 13.90
C PHE A 472 -13.84 -24.00 13.31
N ASP A 473 -15.16 -24.06 13.42
CA ASP A 473 -16.10 -22.99 13.01
C ASP A 473 -17.23 -22.78 14.05
N GLY A 474 -16.92 -23.00 15.33
CA GLY A 474 -17.87 -23.11 16.43
C GLY A 474 -17.92 -24.54 17.02
N ALA A 475 -17.47 -25.53 16.25
CA ALA A 475 -17.14 -26.87 16.72
C ALA A 475 -15.93 -27.42 15.95
N TRP A 476 -15.22 -28.36 16.57
CA TRP A 476 -14.13 -29.07 15.91
C TRP A 476 -14.67 -30.12 14.94
N HIS A 477 -14.17 -30.12 13.71
CA HIS A 477 -14.50 -31.11 12.69
C HIS A 477 -13.48 -32.25 12.64
N GLY A 478 -13.79 -33.30 11.88
CA GLY A 478 -12.88 -34.44 11.68
C GLY A 478 -11.63 -34.07 10.86
N TYR A 479 -10.67 -34.98 10.80
CA TYR A 479 -9.51 -34.85 9.93
C TYR A 479 -9.90 -35.12 8.47
N GLU A 480 -9.52 -34.20 7.59
CA GLU A 480 -9.61 -34.28 6.14
C GLU A 480 -8.22 -34.61 5.58
N ASP A 481 -8.09 -35.71 4.82
CA ASP A 481 -6.86 -36.05 4.11
C ASP A 481 -6.77 -35.21 2.83
N LEU A 482 -5.76 -34.35 2.73
CA LEU A 482 -5.48 -33.55 1.55
C LEU A 482 -4.47 -34.24 0.61
N GLY A 483 -3.89 -35.38 1.00
CA GLY A 483 -2.82 -36.06 0.27
C GLY A 483 -1.47 -35.35 0.39
N GLY A 484 -0.66 -35.41 -0.67
CA GLY A 484 0.74 -34.94 -0.65
C GLY A 484 1.66 -35.87 0.15
N VAL A 485 2.97 -35.64 0.09
CA VAL A 485 3.97 -36.46 0.81
C VAL A 485 5.01 -35.55 1.48
N LEU A 486 4.78 -35.27 2.75
CA LEU A 486 5.58 -34.32 3.54
C LEU A 486 6.82 -35.00 4.14
N SER A 487 7.98 -34.37 3.99
CA SER A 487 9.22 -34.80 4.66
C SER A 487 9.44 -34.11 6.02
N GLY A 488 8.71 -33.02 6.33
CA GLY A 488 8.85 -32.24 7.56
C GLY A 488 7.58 -31.47 7.94
N ASP A 489 7.73 -30.53 8.88
CA ASP A 489 6.60 -29.80 9.48
C ASP A 489 6.00 -28.76 8.51
N PRO A 490 4.66 -28.68 8.38
CA PRO A 490 4.01 -27.67 7.57
C PRO A 490 4.10 -26.27 8.20
N GLY A 491 3.83 -25.23 7.41
CA GLY A 491 3.53 -23.87 7.84
C GLY A 491 2.23 -23.40 7.19
N ALA A 492 1.41 -22.62 7.89
CA ALA A 492 0.11 -22.18 7.39
C ALA A 492 -0.11 -20.70 7.71
N VAL A 493 -0.69 -19.95 6.77
CA VAL A 493 -0.97 -18.51 6.92
C VAL A 493 -2.23 -18.13 6.16
N SER A 494 -2.87 -17.04 6.55
CA SER A 494 -3.92 -16.38 5.78
C SER A 494 -3.55 -14.91 5.55
N TRP A 495 -3.76 -14.42 4.33
CA TRP A 495 -3.64 -13.00 4.00
C TRP A 495 -4.99 -12.32 3.78
N GLY A 496 -6.11 -13.06 3.91
CA GLY A 496 -7.43 -12.51 3.69
C GLY A 496 -8.57 -13.52 3.92
N PRO A 497 -9.83 -13.03 3.93
CA PRO A 497 -11.00 -13.89 4.12
C PRO A 497 -11.06 -15.03 3.09
N ASN A 498 -11.49 -16.21 3.55
CA ASN A 498 -11.61 -17.42 2.72
C ASN A 498 -10.30 -17.85 2.03
N ARG A 499 -9.16 -17.46 2.58
CA ARG A 499 -7.85 -17.81 2.03
C ARG A 499 -6.96 -18.43 3.09
N ILE A 500 -6.39 -19.58 2.77
CA ILE A 500 -5.34 -20.23 3.55
C ILE A 500 -4.27 -20.69 2.58
N ASP A 501 -3.01 -20.48 2.93
CA ASP A 501 -1.84 -20.95 2.20
C ASP A 501 -1.04 -21.87 3.12
N VAL A 502 -0.71 -23.07 2.63
CA VAL A 502 0.00 -24.11 3.37
C VAL A 502 1.28 -24.47 2.63
N PHE A 503 2.39 -24.48 3.35
CA PHE A 503 3.73 -24.74 2.85
C PHE A 503 4.36 -25.91 3.57
N TYR A 504 5.09 -26.76 2.87
CA TYR A 504 5.76 -27.88 3.49
C TYR A 504 6.96 -28.38 2.68
N PRO A 505 7.99 -28.95 3.33
CA PRO A 505 9.06 -29.64 2.63
C PRO A 505 8.56 -30.98 2.08
N GLY A 506 8.84 -31.24 0.80
CA GLY A 506 8.55 -32.51 0.13
C GLY A 506 9.70 -33.51 0.23
N GLN A 507 9.50 -34.73 -0.30
CA GLN A 507 10.54 -35.78 -0.31
C GLN A 507 11.78 -35.40 -1.15
N ASN A 508 11.63 -34.48 -2.10
CA ASN A 508 12.73 -33.88 -2.87
C ASN A 508 13.44 -32.73 -2.14
N SER A 509 13.08 -32.45 -0.89
CA SER A 509 13.55 -31.29 -0.10
C SER A 509 13.16 -29.92 -0.69
N HIS A 510 12.28 -29.87 -1.69
CA HIS A 510 11.73 -28.61 -2.18
C HIS A 510 10.61 -28.12 -1.27
N MET A 511 10.32 -26.82 -1.33
CA MET A 511 9.13 -26.24 -0.73
C MET A 511 7.93 -26.46 -1.64
N TRP A 512 6.92 -27.14 -1.13
CA TRP A 512 5.63 -27.31 -1.79
C TRP A 512 4.60 -26.38 -1.18
N HIS A 513 3.66 -25.94 -2.00
CA HIS A 513 2.63 -24.98 -1.66
C HIS A 513 1.26 -25.45 -2.15
N ARG A 514 0.24 -25.29 -1.30
CA ARG A 514 -1.16 -25.50 -1.61
C ARG A 514 -2.00 -24.43 -0.91
N TRP A 515 -3.11 -24.03 -1.52
CA TRP A 515 -3.99 -23.02 -0.94
C TRP A 515 -5.47 -23.35 -1.07
N TRP A 516 -6.28 -22.75 -0.18
CA TRP A 516 -7.73 -22.71 -0.23
C TRP A 516 -8.20 -21.36 -0.79
N ASP A 517 -9.16 -21.36 -1.72
CA ASP A 517 -9.67 -20.15 -2.37
C ASP A 517 -11.10 -19.73 -1.97
N GLY A 518 -11.66 -20.40 -0.96
CA GLY A 518 -13.05 -20.20 -0.52
C GLY A 518 -14.00 -21.27 -1.04
N ALA A 519 -13.61 -22.05 -2.02
CA ALA A 519 -14.43 -23.12 -2.58
C ALA A 519 -13.67 -24.45 -2.69
N HIS A 520 -12.39 -24.42 -3.04
CA HIS A 520 -11.59 -25.63 -3.25
C HIS A 520 -10.15 -25.47 -2.80
N TRP A 521 -9.53 -26.61 -2.47
CA TRP A 521 -8.08 -26.72 -2.35
C TRP A 521 -7.44 -26.77 -3.74
N SER A 522 -6.33 -26.06 -3.91
CA SER A 522 -5.53 -26.09 -5.13
C SER A 522 -4.83 -27.44 -5.35
N GLY A 523 -4.26 -27.62 -6.55
CA GLY A 523 -3.18 -28.59 -6.73
C GLY A 523 -1.92 -28.21 -5.97
N GLU A 524 -0.93 -29.09 -5.96
CA GLU A 524 0.38 -28.83 -5.37
C GLU A 524 1.24 -27.99 -6.34
N GLU A 525 1.87 -26.93 -5.81
CA GLU A 525 2.82 -26.07 -6.50
C GLU A 525 4.23 -26.29 -5.93
N ASP A 526 5.21 -26.65 -6.77
CA ASP A 526 6.61 -26.78 -6.38
C ASP A 526 7.31 -25.42 -6.50
N LEU A 527 7.78 -24.88 -5.37
CA LEU A 527 8.46 -23.58 -5.27
C LEU A 527 9.99 -23.71 -5.26
N GLY A 528 10.51 -24.93 -5.40
CA GLY A 528 11.93 -25.26 -5.39
C GLY A 528 12.58 -25.04 -4.02
N GLY A 529 13.91 -24.87 -4.04
CA GLY A 529 14.73 -24.74 -2.83
C GLY A 529 15.22 -26.08 -2.28
N LEU A 530 16.13 -26.02 -1.30
CA LEU A 530 16.64 -27.18 -0.56
C LEU A 530 16.45 -26.90 0.93
N LEU A 531 15.35 -27.39 1.48
CA LEU A 531 14.92 -27.12 2.85
C LEU A 531 15.60 -28.10 3.80
N SER A 532 16.17 -27.57 4.89
CA SER A 532 16.70 -28.39 5.99
C SER A 532 15.78 -28.40 7.23
N SER A 533 14.72 -27.59 7.20
CA SER A 533 13.68 -27.49 8.24
C SER A 533 12.28 -27.48 7.63
N GLY A 534 11.25 -27.46 8.48
CA GLY A 534 9.92 -27.00 8.07
C GLY A 534 9.87 -25.50 7.75
N VAL A 535 8.71 -24.99 7.38
CA VAL A 535 8.53 -23.60 6.88
C VAL A 535 7.81 -22.73 7.91
N GLY A 536 8.40 -21.58 8.28
CA GLY A 536 7.74 -20.50 8.99
C GLY A 536 7.11 -19.52 8.00
N VAL A 537 5.91 -19.01 8.28
CA VAL A 537 5.18 -18.18 7.31
C VAL A 537 4.47 -16.99 7.96
N SER A 538 4.45 -15.86 7.27
CA SER A 538 3.76 -14.65 7.69
C SER A 538 3.11 -13.94 6.51
N SER A 539 2.13 -13.08 6.80
CA SER A 539 1.55 -12.14 5.86
C SER A 539 1.29 -10.82 6.57
N TRP A 540 1.69 -9.71 5.94
CA TRP A 540 1.46 -8.35 6.44
C TRP A 540 0.50 -7.54 5.56
N ALA A 541 0.04 -8.10 4.43
CA ALA A 541 -0.91 -7.47 3.51
C ALA A 541 -1.62 -8.51 2.64
N SER A 542 -2.78 -8.14 2.09
CA SER A 542 -3.48 -8.96 1.10
C SER A 542 -2.59 -9.26 -0.10
N GLY A 543 -2.51 -10.54 -0.49
CA GLY A 543 -1.67 -11.00 -1.59
C GLY A 543 -0.17 -11.01 -1.30
N ARG A 544 0.22 -10.88 -0.02
CA ARG A 544 1.61 -10.98 0.43
C ARG A 544 1.81 -12.25 1.25
N LEU A 545 2.84 -13.02 0.91
CA LEU A 545 3.31 -14.15 1.70
C LEU A 545 4.81 -14.02 1.93
N ASP A 546 5.26 -14.33 3.14
CA ASP A 546 6.66 -14.34 3.53
C ASP A 546 6.99 -15.70 4.14
N CYS A 547 7.90 -16.45 3.52
CA CYS A 547 8.33 -17.79 3.93
C CYS A 547 9.76 -17.76 4.46
N PHE A 548 9.99 -18.45 5.57
CA PHE A 548 11.25 -18.51 6.30
C PHE A 548 11.67 -19.96 6.54
N VAL A 549 12.95 -20.27 6.28
CA VAL A 549 13.50 -21.63 6.46
C VAL A 549 14.92 -21.58 7.00
N GLU A 550 15.35 -22.67 7.63
CA GLU A 550 16.77 -22.95 7.89
C GLU A 550 17.42 -23.53 6.62
N GLY A 551 18.49 -22.90 6.16
CA GLY A 551 19.33 -23.39 5.07
C GLY A 551 20.28 -24.50 5.52
N THR A 552 20.91 -25.20 4.57
CA THR A 552 21.86 -26.29 4.86
C THR A 552 23.14 -25.83 5.57
N ASP A 553 23.36 -24.52 5.65
CA ASP A 553 24.42 -23.82 6.39
C ASP A 553 23.95 -23.27 7.75
N SER A 554 22.75 -23.67 8.20
CA SER A 554 22.07 -23.19 9.41
C SER A 554 21.78 -21.68 9.42
N ALA A 555 21.80 -21.02 8.26
CA ALA A 555 21.38 -19.63 8.12
C ALA A 555 19.86 -19.52 7.92
N LEU A 556 19.29 -18.38 8.31
CA LEU A 556 17.91 -18.04 8.00
C LEU A 556 17.80 -17.58 6.54
N TYR A 557 16.89 -18.19 5.79
CA TYR A 557 16.54 -17.78 4.43
C TYR A 557 15.09 -17.29 4.37
N HIS A 558 14.87 -16.31 3.50
CA HIS A 558 13.59 -15.66 3.28
C HIS A 558 13.22 -15.67 1.80
N LYS A 559 11.96 -15.94 1.50
CA LYS A 559 11.37 -15.85 0.16
C LYS A 559 9.97 -15.28 0.32
N TRP A 560 9.51 -14.50 -0.64
CA TRP A 560 8.19 -13.89 -0.55
C TRP A 560 7.44 -13.93 -1.86
N TYR A 561 6.12 -13.81 -1.76
CA TYR A 561 5.20 -13.60 -2.87
C TYR A 561 4.66 -12.18 -2.79
N SER A 562 4.76 -11.43 -3.87
CA SER A 562 4.25 -10.05 -3.99
C SER A 562 3.79 -9.77 -5.39
#